data_AF-A3BLG5-F1
#
_entry.id   AF-A3BLG5-F1
#
_cell.length_a   1.000
_cell.length_b   1.000
_cell.length_c   1.000
_cell.angle_alpha   90.00
_cell.angle_beta   90.00
_cell.angle_gamma   90.00
#
_symmetry.space_group_name_H-M   'P 1'
#
loop_
_entity.id
_entity.type
_entity.pdbx_description
1 polymer ?
#
loop_
_entity_poly.entity_id
_entity_poly.type
_entity_poly.pdbx_seq_one_letter_code
_entity_poly.pdbx_strand_id
1 'polypeptide(L)'
;MAAKGISTIGAASRSLSSSLMAAAKEPDVENLRLIEELTSNVDAVQERVLAEILGRNADAEYLDKCGLDASDTDRAPSGPRYVPGLHTGKGLYFLFARSETKTPGGLTAQPALTSVYKSEHFKRAYAYTSPMAAILCEDASQSMYAQMLCGLCQRHDVLRVGAVFAAALVRAIRFLQLNWAQLAADIETGELNPRVTDPSVREAVAVILRPDAELAEFIRTESAPGATGPALSRAFGQKPSV
;
A
#
# COMPACT_ATOMS: atom_id res chain seq x y z
N MET A 1 -32.95 11.32 -36.46
CA MET A 1 -32.36 12.10 -35.34
C MET A 1 -31.89 11.14 -34.27
N ALA A 2 -30.58 10.88 -34.15
CA ALA A 2 -29.87 10.41 -32.94
C ALA A 2 -28.46 9.92 -33.33
N ALA A 3 -27.55 10.84 -33.62
CA ALA A 3 -26.11 10.57 -33.70
C ALA A 3 -25.37 11.83 -33.21
N LYS A 4 -25.48 12.12 -31.90
CA LYS A 4 -24.81 13.28 -31.28
C LYS A 4 -24.28 13.03 -29.87
N GLY A 5 -24.37 11.80 -29.36
CA GLY A 5 -24.01 11.47 -27.96
C GLY A 5 -22.58 10.97 -27.72
N ILE A 6 -21.92 10.37 -28.71
CA ILE A 6 -20.63 9.66 -28.51
C ILE A 6 -19.43 10.62 -28.60
N SER A 7 -19.51 11.67 -29.42
CA SER A 7 -18.42 12.63 -29.63
C SER A 7 -18.11 13.48 -28.38
N THR A 8 -19.10 13.73 -27.54
CA THR A 8 -18.99 14.64 -26.39
C THR A 8 -18.24 14.00 -25.21
N ILE A 9 -18.33 12.67 -25.05
CA ILE A 9 -17.64 11.92 -23.99
C ILE A 9 -16.13 11.84 -24.27
N GLY A 10 -15.74 11.57 -25.53
CA GLY A 10 -14.32 11.54 -25.93
C GLY A 10 -13.62 12.90 -25.83
N ALA A 11 -14.35 14.00 -26.09
CA ALA A 11 -13.81 15.36 -25.94
C ALA A 11 -13.64 15.76 -24.45
N ALA A 12 -14.60 15.38 -23.59
CA ALA A 12 -14.53 15.62 -22.15
C ALA A 12 -13.39 14.84 -21.49
N SER A 13 -13.15 13.59 -21.90
CA SER A 13 -12.03 12.77 -21.42
C SER A 13 -10.67 13.38 -21.76
N ARG A 14 -10.50 13.84 -23.01
CA ARG A 14 -9.27 14.50 -23.47
C ARG A 14 -9.01 15.83 -22.75
N SER A 15 -10.06 16.62 -22.52
CA SER A 15 -9.97 17.89 -21.77
C SER A 15 -9.63 17.69 -20.29
N LEU A 16 -10.08 16.59 -19.68
CA LEU A 16 -9.71 16.21 -18.31
C LEU A 16 -8.24 15.75 -18.26
N SER A 17 -7.84 14.91 -19.22
CA SER A 17 -6.47 14.37 -19.34
C SER A 17 -5.44 15.49 -19.53
N SER A 18 -5.72 16.47 -20.40
CA SER A 18 -4.82 17.62 -20.61
C SER A 18 -4.63 18.49 -19.37
N SER A 19 -5.69 18.64 -18.57
CA SER A 19 -5.66 19.44 -17.34
C SER A 19 -4.94 18.73 -16.19
N LEU A 20 -5.00 17.40 -16.15
CA LEU A 20 -4.31 16.54 -15.17
C LEU A 20 -2.80 16.45 -15.45
N MET A 21 -2.42 16.37 -16.72
CA MET A 21 -1.02 16.35 -17.16
C MET A 21 -0.27 17.63 -16.81
N ALA A 22 -0.97 18.76 -16.74
CA ALA A 22 -0.38 20.07 -16.40
C ALA A 22 -0.03 20.22 -14.91
N ALA A 23 -0.57 19.39 -14.02
CA ALA A 23 -0.41 19.50 -12.56
C ALA A 23 0.46 18.40 -11.93
N ALA A 24 0.93 17.42 -12.72
CA ALA A 24 1.65 16.25 -12.24
C ALA A 24 3.17 16.36 -12.48
N LYS A 25 3.99 15.73 -11.63
CA LYS A 25 5.45 15.64 -11.82
C LYS A 25 5.76 14.73 -13.01
N GLU A 26 6.90 14.89 -13.67
CA GLU A 26 7.30 14.09 -14.85
C GLU A 26 7.07 12.56 -14.73
N PRO A 27 7.43 11.86 -13.63
CA PRO A 27 7.16 10.43 -13.51
C PRO A 27 5.66 10.09 -13.38
N ASP A 28 4.88 10.99 -12.78
CA ASP A 28 3.41 10.83 -12.69
C ASP A 28 2.77 11.05 -14.07
N VAL A 29 3.29 12.00 -14.87
CA VAL A 29 2.88 12.25 -16.25
C VAL A 29 3.15 11.05 -17.14
N GLU A 30 4.32 10.43 -17.01
CA GLU A 30 4.69 9.22 -17.77
C GLU A 30 3.80 8.02 -17.41
N ASN A 31 3.55 7.79 -16.13
CA ASN A 31 2.63 6.75 -15.66
C ASN A 31 1.20 6.96 -16.18
N LEU A 32 0.70 8.20 -16.13
CA LEU A 32 -0.64 8.52 -16.63
C LEU A 32 -0.72 8.39 -18.16
N ARG A 33 0.34 8.76 -18.91
CA ARG A 33 0.42 8.55 -20.36
C ARG A 33 0.44 7.07 -20.70
N LEU A 34 1.20 6.29 -19.96
CA LEU A 34 1.24 4.84 -20.12
C LEU A 34 -0.14 4.22 -19.89
N ILE A 35 -0.86 4.64 -18.85
CA ILE A 35 -2.24 4.16 -18.62
C ILE A 35 -3.14 4.53 -19.79
N GLU A 36 -3.10 5.78 -20.27
CA GLU A 36 -3.90 6.22 -21.42
C GLU A 36 -3.56 5.42 -22.68
N GLU A 37 -2.28 5.18 -22.96
CA GLU A 37 -1.80 4.40 -24.11
C GLU A 37 -2.30 2.95 -24.05
N LEU A 38 -2.11 2.29 -22.89
CA LEU A 38 -2.50 0.90 -22.68
C LEU A 38 -4.02 0.71 -22.73
N THR A 39 -4.78 1.72 -22.31
CA THR A 39 -6.26 1.65 -22.29
C THR A 39 -6.91 2.16 -23.58
N SER A 40 -6.20 2.91 -24.42
CA SER A 40 -6.71 3.35 -25.72
C SER A 40 -6.57 2.29 -26.81
N ASN A 41 -5.60 1.38 -26.68
CA ASN A 41 -5.29 0.36 -27.69
C ASN A 41 -5.32 -1.05 -27.08
N VAL A 42 -6.39 -1.38 -26.35
CA VAL A 42 -6.50 -2.63 -25.58
C VAL A 42 -6.25 -3.86 -26.44
N ASP A 43 -6.89 -3.94 -27.62
CA ASP A 43 -6.80 -5.10 -28.50
C ASP A 43 -5.36 -5.36 -28.98
N ALA A 44 -4.69 -4.31 -29.47
CA ALA A 44 -3.31 -4.40 -29.94
C ALA A 44 -2.32 -4.73 -28.80
N VAL A 45 -2.56 -4.22 -27.59
CA VAL A 45 -1.76 -4.56 -26.40
C VAL A 45 -1.98 -6.02 -26.02
N GLN A 46 -3.22 -6.52 -26.05
CA GLN A 46 -3.54 -7.90 -25.74
C GLN A 46 -2.93 -8.88 -26.76
N GLU A 47 -3.05 -8.60 -28.07
CA GLU A 47 -2.42 -9.41 -29.12
C GLU A 47 -0.90 -9.48 -28.95
N ARG A 48 -0.26 -8.33 -28.69
CA ARG A 48 1.19 -8.27 -28.46
C ARG A 48 1.62 -9.07 -27.24
N VAL A 49 0.90 -8.92 -26.12
CA VAL A 49 1.21 -9.65 -24.87
C VAL A 49 1.01 -11.15 -25.06
N LEU A 50 -0.06 -11.57 -25.73
CA LEU A 50 -0.30 -12.98 -26.04
C LEU A 50 0.80 -13.56 -26.92
N ALA A 51 1.20 -12.86 -27.99
CA ALA A 51 2.30 -13.26 -28.86
C ALA A 51 3.63 -13.40 -28.09
N GLU A 52 3.91 -12.48 -27.16
CA GLU A 52 5.11 -12.54 -26.32
C GLU A 52 5.08 -13.72 -25.33
N ILE A 53 3.92 -14.00 -24.71
CA ILE A 53 3.74 -15.15 -23.82
C ILE A 53 3.93 -16.46 -24.59
N LEU A 54 3.25 -16.61 -25.73
CA LEU A 54 3.36 -17.82 -26.56
C LEU A 54 4.78 -17.99 -27.12
N GLY A 55 5.41 -16.92 -27.58
CA GLY A 55 6.79 -16.95 -28.07
C GLY A 55 7.80 -17.34 -26.99
N ARG A 56 7.66 -16.84 -25.76
CA ARG A 56 8.56 -17.19 -24.64
C ARG A 56 8.36 -18.60 -24.10
N ASN A 57 7.16 -19.15 -24.25
CA ASN A 57 6.81 -20.48 -23.75
C ASN A 57 6.67 -21.51 -24.88
N ALA A 58 7.14 -21.22 -26.09
CA ALA A 58 6.93 -22.08 -27.26
C ALA A 58 7.39 -23.53 -27.04
N ASP A 59 8.49 -23.71 -26.30
CA ASP A 59 9.06 -25.02 -25.98
C ASP A 59 8.52 -25.63 -24.67
N ALA A 60 7.54 -24.99 -24.03
CA ALA A 60 6.94 -25.50 -22.80
C ALA A 60 6.06 -26.72 -23.10
N GLU A 61 6.34 -27.84 -22.43
CA GLU A 61 5.63 -29.12 -22.57
C GLU A 61 4.10 -28.98 -22.46
N TYR A 62 3.61 -28.03 -21.67
CA TYR A 62 2.17 -27.77 -21.54
C TYR A 62 1.55 -27.24 -22.84
N LEU A 63 2.23 -26.32 -23.53
CA LEU A 63 1.72 -25.76 -24.80
C LEU A 63 1.85 -26.79 -25.94
N ASP A 64 2.91 -27.59 -25.95
CA ASP A 64 3.10 -28.70 -26.89
C ASP A 64 1.97 -29.74 -26.76
N LYS A 65 1.58 -30.10 -25.53
CA LYS A 65 0.48 -31.03 -25.26
C LYS A 65 -0.91 -30.49 -25.57
N CYS A 66 -1.10 -29.17 -25.51
CA CYS A 66 -2.38 -28.56 -25.78
C CYS A 66 -2.70 -28.44 -27.28
N GLY A 67 -1.74 -28.73 -28.17
CA GLY A 67 -1.96 -28.65 -29.62
C GLY A 67 -2.38 -27.25 -30.10
N LEU A 68 -2.05 -26.21 -29.33
CA LEU A 68 -2.45 -24.83 -29.58
C LEU A 68 -1.57 -24.24 -30.68
N ASP A 69 -2.13 -24.03 -31.86
CA ASP A 69 -1.70 -22.94 -32.74
C ASP A 69 -2.27 -21.61 -32.20
N ALA A 70 -1.63 -20.51 -32.57
CA ALA A 70 -1.82 -19.18 -31.98
C ALA A 70 -3.14 -18.48 -32.37
N SER A 71 -4.28 -19.17 -32.37
CA SER A 71 -5.57 -18.60 -32.73
C SER A 71 -6.72 -19.04 -31.80
N ASP A 72 -6.85 -18.40 -30.64
CA ASP A 72 -8.16 -18.20 -29.97
C ASP A 72 -8.00 -17.43 -28.65
N THR A 73 -8.48 -16.18 -28.57
CA THR A 73 -8.75 -15.49 -27.29
C THR A 73 -9.79 -14.37 -27.45
N ASP A 74 -10.87 -14.42 -26.65
CA ASP A 74 -11.82 -13.31 -26.47
C ASP A 74 -12.15 -13.10 -24.97
N ARG A 75 -11.85 -11.90 -24.42
CA ARG A 75 -12.47 -11.34 -23.19
C ARG A 75 -12.03 -9.88 -22.88
N ALA A 76 -13.01 -9.00 -22.59
CA ALA A 76 -12.85 -7.55 -22.33
C ALA A 76 -12.52 -7.13 -20.86
N PRO A 77 -11.90 -5.95 -20.60
CA PRO A 77 -11.60 -5.44 -19.25
C PRO A 77 -12.32 -4.13 -18.84
N SER A 78 -12.27 -3.79 -17.54
CA SER A 78 -12.69 -2.50 -16.93
C SER A 78 -11.58 -1.94 -16.02
N GLY A 79 -11.39 -0.61 -15.99
CA GLY A 79 -10.23 0.07 -15.36
C GLY A 79 -10.53 0.91 -14.09
N PRO A 80 -9.51 1.30 -13.29
CA PRO A 80 -9.66 2.00 -12.01
C PRO A 80 -9.55 3.53 -12.12
N ARG A 81 -9.92 4.26 -11.04
CA ARG A 81 -10.02 5.74 -10.95
C ARG A 81 -9.00 6.33 -9.95
N TYR A 82 -8.40 7.49 -10.28
CA TYR A 82 -7.32 8.18 -9.54
C TYR A 82 -7.79 9.39 -8.71
N VAL A 83 -7.02 9.77 -7.66
CA VAL A 83 -7.23 10.96 -6.80
C VAL A 83 -5.94 11.82 -6.74
N PRO A 84 -5.97 13.14 -7.04
CA PRO A 84 -4.77 14.01 -7.05
C PRO A 84 -4.27 14.42 -5.66
N GLY A 85 -2.96 14.70 -5.51
CA GLY A 85 -2.36 15.34 -4.31
C GLY A 85 -1.49 14.45 -3.40
N LEU A 86 -1.04 13.30 -3.88
CA LEU A 86 -0.56 12.20 -3.03
C LEU A 86 0.94 12.20 -2.65
N HIS A 87 1.72 13.20 -3.05
CA HIS A 87 3.19 13.12 -3.11
C HIS A 87 3.95 13.93 -2.04
N THR A 88 3.26 14.60 -1.11
CA THR A 88 3.90 15.52 -0.14
C THR A 88 4.03 14.96 1.29
N GLY A 89 3.68 13.68 1.52
CA GLY A 89 3.80 13.07 2.85
C GLY A 89 3.72 11.54 2.85
N LYS A 90 4.00 10.96 4.02
CA LYS A 90 4.11 9.51 4.25
C LYS A 90 2.73 8.86 4.33
N GLY A 91 2.68 7.58 3.96
CA GLY A 91 1.53 6.72 4.20
C GLY A 91 1.76 5.83 5.40
N LEU A 92 0.81 5.76 6.32
CA LEU A 92 0.73 4.70 7.32
C LEU A 92 -0.09 3.54 6.75
N TYR A 93 0.60 2.50 6.30
CA TYR A 93 -0.04 1.28 5.82
C TYR A 93 0.27 0.12 6.75
N PHE A 94 -0.77 -0.55 7.25
CA PHE A 94 -0.63 -1.76 8.04
C PHE A 94 -0.46 -2.97 7.11
N LEU A 95 0.80 -3.37 6.90
CA LEU A 95 1.20 -4.41 5.96
C LEU A 95 1.77 -5.61 6.73
N PHE A 96 1.28 -6.81 6.46
CA PHE A 96 1.69 -8.02 7.18
C PHE A 96 2.26 -9.05 6.23
N ALA A 97 3.53 -9.37 6.40
CA ALA A 97 4.11 -10.58 5.81
C ALA A 97 3.49 -11.84 6.45
N ARG A 98 3.49 -12.92 5.70
CA ARG A 98 3.12 -14.26 6.17
C ARG A 98 4.27 -15.22 5.95
N SER A 99 4.28 -16.30 6.72
CA SER A 99 5.31 -17.34 6.63
C SER A 99 5.41 -17.90 5.23
N GLU A 100 6.64 -18.24 4.86
CA GLU A 100 6.96 -18.95 3.63
C GLU A 100 7.08 -20.44 3.93
N THR A 101 6.71 -21.26 2.95
CA THR A 101 6.95 -22.70 3.01
C THR A 101 7.77 -23.13 1.80
N LYS A 102 8.44 -24.26 1.92
CA LYS A 102 9.14 -24.90 0.79
C LYS A 102 8.27 -26.03 0.27
N THR A 103 8.06 -26.02 -1.04
CA THR A 103 7.48 -27.17 -1.73
C THR A 103 8.44 -28.36 -1.63
N PRO A 104 7.97 -29.61 -1.80
CA PRO A 104 8.85 -30.79 -1.85
C PRO A 104 9.96 -30.68 -2.91
N GLY A 105 9.74 -29.90 -3.98
CA GLY A 105 10.73 -29.61 -5.02
C GLY A 105 11.67 -28.44 -4.72
N GLY A 106 11.67 -27.89 -3.51
CA GLY A 106 12.57 -26.81 -3.08
C GLY A 106 12.13 -25.38 -3.46
N LEU A 107 11.06 -25.23 -4.25
CA LEU A 107 10.50 -23.92 -4.59
C LEU A 107 9.83 -23.27 -3.36
N THR A 108 9.99 -21.96 -3.22
CA THR A 108 9.30 -21.18 -2.17
C THR A 108 7.85 -20.97 -2.54
N ALA A 109 6.93 -21.35 -1.66
CA ALA A 109 5.52 -20.99 -1.70
C ALA A 109 5.24 -19.93 -0.63
N GLN A 110 4.68 -18.79 -1.04
CA GLN A 110 4.33 -17.69 -0.14
C GLN A 110 3.19 -16.86 -0.72
N PRO A 111 2.44 -16.11 0.10
CA PRO A 111 1.48 -15.14 -0.41
C PRO A 111 2.16 -14.10 -1.31
N ALA A 112 1.52 -13.76 -2.43
CA ALA A 112 2.08 -12.84 -3.43
C ALA A 112 2.52 -11.50 -2.82
N LEU A 113 1.76 -10.97 -1.85
CA LEU A 113 2.10 -9.73 -1.16
C LEU A 113 3.37 -9.84 -0.32
N THR A 114 3.62 -10.97 0.34
CA THR A 114 4.88 -11.21 1.06
C THR A 114 6.07 -11.12 0.10
N SER A 115 5.92 -11.71 -1.10
CA SER A 115 6.97 -11.68 -2.13
C SER A 115 7.22 -10.25 -2.61
N VAL A 116 6.16 -9.46 -2.82
CA VAL A 116 6.27 -8.04 -3.16
C VAL A 116 6.97 -7.27 -2.05
N TYR A 117 6.60 -7.44 -0.77
CA TYR A 117 7.23 -6.74 0.35
C TYR A 117 8.74 -7.04 0.48
N LYS A 118 9.15 -8.25 0.10
CA LYS A 118 10.56 -8.66 0.10
C LYS A 118 11.35 -8.15 -1.10
N SER A 119 10.67 -7.72 -2.17
CA SER A 119 11.33 -7.25 -3.39
C SER A 119 12.11 -5.95 -3.15
N GLU A 120 13.26 -5.83 -3.83
CA GLU A 120 14.08 -4.62 -3.78
C GLU A 120 13.37 -3.40 -4.35
N HIS A 121 12.42 -3.60 -5.28
CA HIS A 121 11.59 -2.53 -5.80
C HIS A 121 10.72 -1.91 -4.70
N PHE A 122 10.04 -2.75 -3.91
CA PHE A 122 9.19 -2.28 -2.82
C PHE A 122 9.97 -1.54 -1.73
N LYS A 123 11.15 -2.07 -1.35
CA LYS A 123 12.03 -1.43 -0.36
C LYS A 123 12.50 -0.04 -0.76
N ARG A 124 12.68 0.21 -2.06
CA ARG A 124 13.15 1.51 -2.59
C ARG A 124 12.02 2.51 -2.89
N ALA A 125 10.84 2.02 -3.27
CA ALA A 125 9.80 2.85 -3.87
C ALA A 125 8.92 3.62 -2.88
N TYR A 126 8.86 3.23 -1.60
CA TYR A 126 7.84 3.77 -0.70
C TYR A 126 8.40 4.33 0.61
N ALA A 127 8.16 5.62 0.83
CA ALA A 127 8.34 6.29 2.12
C ALA A 127 7.14 6.00 3.04
N TYR A 128 7.09 4.80 3.60
CA TYR A 128 6.14 4.44 4.66
C TYR A 128 6.65 4.86 6.04
N THR A 129 5.73 5.06 6.99
CA THR A 129 6.10 5.24 8.39
C THR A 129 6.60 3.94 9.03
N SER A 130 6.11 2.79 8.55
CA SER A 130 6.47 1.46 9.05
C SER A 130 7.83 1.00 8.52
N PRO A 131 8.80 0.65 9.39
CA PRO A 131 10.08 0.09 8.94
C PRO A 131 9.88 -1.31 8.34
N MET A 132 10.74 -1.68 7.38
CA MET A 132 10.65 -2.99 6.71
C MET A 132 10.76 -4.16 7.69
N ALA A 133 11.58 -4.06 8.74
CA ALA A 133 11.67 -5.08 9.77
C ALA A 133 10.33 -5.33 10.46
N ALA A 134 9.53 -4.29 10.72
CA ALA A 134 8.20 -4.45 11.30
C ALA A 134 7.20 -5.08 10.33
N ILE A 135 7.26 -4.75 9.04
CA ILE A 135 6.38 -5.34 8.00
C ILE A 135 6.68 -6.82 7.77
N LEU A 136 7.97 -7.18 7.79
CA LEU A 136 8.46 -8.53 7.55
C LEU A 136 8.48 -9.41 8.80
N CYS A 137 8.19 -8.86 9.98
CA CYS A 137 8.09 -9.62 11.22
C CYS A 137 7.01 -10.71 11.13
N GLU A 138 7.39 -11.95 11.46
CA GLU A 138 6.48 -13.10 11.38
C GLU A 138 5.38 -13.07 12.44
N ASP A 139 5.68 -12.50 13.62
CA ASP A 139 4.69 -12.30 14.68
C ASP A 139 3.81 -11.08 14.33
N ALA A 140 2.58 -11.38 13.92
CA ALA A 140 1.59 -10.37 13.55
C ALA A 140 1.28 -9.37 14.69
N SER A 141 1.43 -9.78 15.95
CA SER A 141 1.19 -8.91 17.11
C SER A 141 2.33 -7.91 17.28
N GLN A 142 3.57 -8.37 17.17
CA GLN A 142 4.76 -7.50 17.24
C GLN A 142 4.82 -6.57 16.04
N SER A 143 4.53 -7.10 14.85
CA SER A 143 4.40 -6.34 13.61
C SER A 143 3.36 -5.21 13.75
N MET A 144 2.16 -5.53 14.25
CA MET A 144 1.10 -4.54 14.46
C MET A 144 1.53 -3.46 15.47
N TYR A 145 2.13 -3.86 16.59
CA TYR A 145 2.58 -2.94 17.63
C TYR A 145 3.63 -1.97 17.11
N ALA A 146 4.67 -2.48 16.46
CA ALA A 146 5.75 -1.67 15.93
C ALA A 146 5.29 -0.72 14.81
N GLN A 147 4.43 -1.19 13.89
CA GLN A 147 3.87 -0.34 12.83
C GLN A 147 2.97 0.76 13.40
N MET A 148 2.16 0.46 14.42
CA MET A 148 1.33 1.46 15.09
C MET A 148 2.20 2.51 15.79
N LEU A 149 3.20 2.09 16.56
CA LEU A 149 4.11 2.97 17.29
C LEU A 149 4.87 3.89 16.33
N CYS A 150 5.48 3.34 15.28
CA CYS A 150 6.19 4.13 14.27
C CYS A 150 5.27 5.11 13.53
N GLY A 151 4.01 4.71 13.31
CA GLY A 151 2.96 5.58 12.78
C GLY A 151 2.67 6.77 13.69
N LEU A 152 2.50 6.53 14.99
CA LEU A 152 2.22 7.57 15.98
C LEU A 152 3.40 8.56 16.11
N CYS A 153 4.64 8.08 16.19
CA CYS A 153 5.83 8.93 16.24
C CYS A 153 5.98 9.84 15.01
N GLN A 154 5.50 9.39 13.85
CA GLN A 154 5.58 10.13 12.59
C GLN A 154 4.23 10.73 12.18
N ARG A 155 3.28 10.90 13.12
CA ARG A 155 1.90 11.30 12.82
C ARG A 155 1.77 12.58 11.98
N HIS A 156 2.69 13.53 12.16
CA HIS A 156 2.70 14.79 11.41
C HIS A 156 3.07 14.63 9.94
N ASP A 157 3.72 13.51 9.58
CA ASP A 157 4.05 13.18 8.19
C ASP A 157 2.94 12.32 7.54
N VAL A 158 1.97 11.81 8.30
CA VAL A 158 0.95 10.88 7.81
C VAL A 158 -0.14 11.65 7.09
N LEU A 159 -0.24 11.44 5.77
CA LEU A 159 -1.33 11.97 4.94
C LEU A 159 -2.37 10.91 4.56
N ARG A 160 -2.02 9.63 4.72
CA ARG A 160 -2.83 8.48 4.32
C ARG A 160 -2.73 7.38 5.35
N VAL A 161 -3.86 6.79 5.70
CA VAL A 161 -3.91 5.57 6.51
C VAL A 161 -4.60 4.48 5.71
N GLY A 162 -4.01 3.29 5.65
CA GLY A 162 -4.56 2.20 4.86
C GLY A 162 -4.10 0.82 5.29
N ALA A 163 -4.72 -0.18 4.68
CA ALA A 163 -4.30 -1.57 4.70
C ALA A 163 -4.80 -2.23 3.41
N VAL A 164 -4.25 -3.38 3.05
CA VAL A 164 -4.68 -4.11 1.84
C VAL A 164 -6.14 -4.54 1.92
N PHE A 165 -6.60 -4.93 3.11
CA PHE A 165 -8.00 -5.27 3.37
C PHE A 165 -8.58 -4.36 4.44
N ALA A 166 -9.84 -3.95 4.26
CA ALA A 166 -10.56 -3.15 5.26
C ALA A 166 -10.57 -3.81 6.65
N ALA A 167 -10.69 -5.14 6.71
CA ALA A 167 -10.62 -5.90 7.95
C ALA A 167 -9.30 -5.73 8.71
N ALA A 168 -8.17 -5.57 8.01
CA ALA A 168 -6.87 -5.33 8.63
C ALA A 168 -6.82 -3.93 9.27
N LEU A 169 -7.41 -2.92 8.60
CA LEU A 169 -7.52 -1.58 9.16
C LEU A 169 -8.41 -1.56 10.40
N VAL A 170 -9.56 -2.23 10.37
CA VAL A 170 -10.44 -2.36 11.55
C VAL A 170 -9.72 -3.04 12.72
N ARG A 171 -8.90 -4.06 12.44
CA ARG A 171 -8.05 -4.70 13.46
C ARG A 171 -7.01 -3.74 14.04
N ALA A 172 -6.38 -2.90 13.21
CA ALA A 172 -5.44 -1.89 13.68
C ALA A 172 -6.13 -0.83 14.56
N ILE A 173 -7.33 -0.38 14.20
CA ILE A 173 -8.13 0.54 15.02
C ILE A 173 -8.42 -0.08 16.40
N ARG A 174 -8.92 -1.32 16.40
CA ARG A 174 -9.20 -2.05 17.64
C ARG A 174 -7.95 -2.27 18.46
N PHE A 175 -6.81 -2.51 17.82
CA PHE A 175 -5.52 -2.67 18.50
C PHE A 175 -5.11 -1.38 19.22
N LEU A 176 -5.24 -0.22 18.55
CA LEU A 176 -4.99 1.08 19.18
C LEU A 176 -5.90 1.31 20.39
N GLN A 177 -7.20 1.04 20.25
CA GLN A 177 -8.17 1.19 21.35
C GLN A 177 -7.84 0.33 22.58
N LEU A 178 -7.21 -0.83 22.39
CA LEU A 178 -6.87 -1.75 23.48
C LEU A 178 -5.48 -1.51 24.08
N ASN A 179 -4.55 -0.91 23.32
CA ASN A 179 -3.14 -0.82 23.71
C ASN A 179 -2.59 0.61 23.78
N TRP A 180 -3.42 1.64 23.60
CA TRP A 180 -2.97 3.05 23.60
C TRP A 180 -2.20 3.44 24.87
N ALA A 181 -2.56 2.90 26.04
CA ALA A 181 -1.88 3.22 27.29
C ALA A 181 -0.42 2.76 27.29
N GLN A 182 -0.17 1.56 26.74
CA GLN A 182 1.19 1.04 26.59
C GLN A 182 1.95 1.82 25.51
N LEU A 183 1.30 2.12 24.38
CA LEU A 183 1.91 2.91 23.31
C LEU A 183 2.30 4.32 23.80
N ALA A 184 1.46 4.97 24.60
CA ALA A 184 1.77 6.28 25.17
C ALA A 184 2.93 6.22 26.16
N ALA A 185 3.00 5.18 26.99
CA ALA A 185 4.10 4.98 27.93
C ALA A 185 5.43 4.76 27.19
N ASP A 186 5.45 3.91 26.15
CA ASP A 186 6.63 3.69 25.31
C ASP A 186 7.11 4.97 24.60
N ILE A 187 6.17 5.82 24.15
CA ILE A 187 6.49 7.13 23.54
C ILE A 187 7.06 8.10 24.58
N GLU A 188 6.48 8.13 25.78
CA GLU A 188 6.91 9.01 26.86
C GLU A 188 8.33 8.69 27.35
N THR A 189 8.63 7.41 27.54
CA THR A 189 9.97 6.94 27.97
C THR A 189 10.97 6.89 26.83
N GLY A 190 10.49 6.77 25.59
CA GLY A 190 11.32 6.46 24.43
C GLY A 190 11.87 5.03 24.44
N GLU A 191 11.34 4.15 25.28
CA GLU A 191 11.78 2.76 25.42
C GLU A 191 10.71 1.80 24.92
N LEU A 192 11.11 0.90 24.03
CA LEU A 192 10.19 -0.08 23.44
C LEU A 192 9.85 -1.21 24.40
N ASN A 193 8.56 -1.50 24.52
CA ASN A 193 7.99 -2.54 25.36
C ASN A 193 8.71 -3.89 25.19
N PRO A 194 9.10 -4.58 26.29
CA PRO A 194 9.75 -5.90 26.24
C PRO A 194 8.92 -6.98 25.56
N ARG A 195 7.60 -6.77 25.36
CA ARG A 195 6.74 -7.67 24.59
C ARG A 195 7.16 -7.80 23.13
N VAL A 196 7.86 -6.81 22.57
CA VAL A 196 8.51 -6.92 21.26
C VAL A 196 9.86 -7.58 21.47
N THR A 197 9.95 -8.86 21.12
CA THR A 197 11.14 -9.70 21.32
C THR A 197 12.01 -9.78 20.08
N ASP A 198 11.45 -9.54 18.89
CA ASP A 198 12.20 -9.60 17.63
C ASP A 198 13.31 -8.53 17.57
N PRO A 199 14.59 -8.92 17.53
CA PRO A 199 15.71 -7.96 17.58
C PRO A 199 15.69 -6.97 16.41
N SER A 200 15.33 -7.43 15.20
CA SER A 200 15.33 -6.60 13.99
C SER A 200 14.25 -5.52 14.09
N VAL A 201 13.09 -5.87 14.64
CA VAL A 201 12.02 -4.91 14.91
C VAL A 201 12.47 -3.90 15.97
N ARG A 202 13.09 -4.35 17.06
CA ARG A 202 13.55 -3.45 18.14
C ARG A 202 14.58 -2.45 17.64
N GLU A 203 15.57 -2.90 16.87
CA GLU A 203 16.59 -2.03 16.27
C GLU A 203 15.97 -1.00 15.33
N ALA A 204 15.05 -1.43 14.45
CA ALA A 204 14.40 -0.52 13.51
C ALA A 204 13.53 0.53 14.19
N VAL A 205 12.81 0.13 15.25
CA VAL A 205 11.97 1.05 16.04
C VAL A 205 12.83 2.01 16.85
N ALA A 206 13.97 1.59 17.40
CA ALA A 206 14.85 2.45 18.18
C ALA A 206 15.44 3.64 17.41
N VAL A 207 15.49 3.56 16.08
CA VAL A 207 15.87 4.68 15.20
C VAL A 207 14.80 5.77 15.18
N ILE A 208 13.52 5.37 15.30
CA ILE A 208 12.34 6.23 15.17
C ILE A 208 11.84 6.72 16.53
N LEU A 209 11.80 5.83 17.52
CA LEU A 209 11.27 6.10 18.86
C LEU A 209 12.19 7.05 19.62
N ARG A 210 11.67 8.22 19.97
CA ARG A 210 12.33 9.22 20.81
C ARG A 210 11.39 9.56 21.97
N PRO A 211 11.92 9.83 23.17
CA PRO A 211 11.10 10.29 24.29
C PRO A 211 10.33 11.55 23.92
N ASP A 212 8.99 11.50 23.99
CA ASP A 212 8.10 12.60 23.63
C ASP A 212 6.87 12.62 24.56
N ALA A 213 6.97 13.42 25.62
CA ALA A 213 5.90 13.56 26.61
C ALA A 213 4.65 14.28 26.05
N GLU A 214 4.82 15.18 25.09
CA GLU A 214 3.71 15.92 24.49
C GLU A 214 2.85 14.99 23.62
N LEU A 215 3.50 14.19 22.79
CA LEU A 215 2.82 13.17 21.98
C LEU A 215 2.13 12.13 22.86
N ALA A 216 2.80 11.65 23.92
CA ALA A 216 2.22 10.69 24.85
C ALA A 216 0.93 11.25 25.47
N GLU A 217 0.94 12.48 25.97
CA GLU A 217 -0.22 13.12 26.57
C GLU A 217 -1.35 13.36 25.56
N PHE A 218 -1.01 13.75 24.34
CA PHE A 218 -1.97 13.86 23.24
C PHE A 218 -2.68 12.52 22.98
N ILE A 219 -1.93 11.41 22.90
CA ILE A 219 -2.51 10.08 22.69
C ILE A 219 -3.38 9.65 23.87
N ARG A 220 -2.99 9.96 25.11
CA ARG A 220 -3.83 9.70 26.29
C ARG A 220 -5.14 10.46 26.23
N THR A 221 -5.08 11.75 25.89
CA THR A 221 -6.26 12.62 25.79
C THR A 221 -7.22 12.17 24.70
N GLU A 222 -6.70 11.87 23.51
CA GLU A 222 -7.53 11.39 22.40
C GLU A 222 -8.02 9.95 22.62
N SER A 223 -7.28 9.09 23.33
CA SER A 223 -7.73 7.70 23.54
C SER A 223 -8.63 7.51 24.77
N ALA A 224 -8.92 8.59 25.51
CA ALA A 224 -9.74 8.55 26.72
C ALA A 224 -11.20 8.11 26.46
N PRO A 225 -11.83 7.39 27.42
CA PRO A 225 -13.24 7.01 27.32
C PRO A 225 -14.12 8.27 27.28
N GLY A 226 -14.82 8.50 26.17
CA GLY A 226 -15.72 9.66 25.99
C GLY A 226 -15.36 10.58 24.83
N ALA A 227 -14.22 10.38 24.16
CA ALA A 227 -13.84 11.20 23.03
C ALA A 227 -14.73 10.94 21.79
N THR A 228 -15.26 12.02 21.20
CA THR A 228 -16.22 11.98 20.09
C THR A 228 -15.52 11.92 18.74
N GLY A 229 -15.82 10.90 17.92
CA GLY A 229 -15.33 10.75 16.54
C GLY A 229 -14.36 9.58 16.30
N PRO A 230 -14.04 9.24 15.03
CA PRO A 230 -13.25 8.06 14.67
C PRO A 230 -11.82 8.13 15.23
N ALA A 231 -11.37 7.08 15.91
CA ALA A 231 -10.05 7.05 16.59
C ALA A 231 -8.86 7.37 15.66
N LEU A 232 -8.90 6.93 14.39
CA LEU A 232 -7.84 7.23 13.41
C LEU A 232 -7.81 8.70 13.02
N SER A 233 -8.97 9.32 12.79
CA SER A 233 -9.06 10.74 12.44
C SER A 233 -8.56 11.63 13.57
N ARG A 234 -8.58 11.15 14.82
CA ARG A 234 -8.09 11.88 15.98
C ARG A 234 -6.60 11.65 16.21
N ALA A 235 -6.14 10.40 16.12
CA ALA A 235 -4.72 10.06 16.23
C ALA A 235 -3.87 10.66 15.09
N PHE A 236 -4.38 10.66 13.86
CA PHE A 236 -3.65 11.05 12.65
C PHE A 236 -4.25 12.25 11.90
N GLY A 237 -5.31 12.86 12.43
CA GLY A 237 -5.87 14.08 11.84
C GLY A 237 -4.91 15.25 11.99
N GLN A 238 -4.58 15.89 10.87
CA GLN A 238 -3.90 17.17 10.89
C GLN A 238 -4.93 18.26 11.17
N LYS A 239 -4.65 19.18 12.11
CA LYS A 239 -5.44 20.41 12.23
C LYS A 239 -5.23 21.20 10.93
N PRO A 240 -6.30 21.75 10.32
CA PRO A 240 -6.13 22.63 9.18
C PRO A 240 -5.22 23.79 9.58
N SER A 241 -4.18 24.02 8.78
CA SER A 241 -3.35 25.23 8.87
C SER A 241 -4.27 26.44 8.71
N VAL A 242 -4.30 27.28 9.74
CA VAL A 242 -4.94 28.61 9.71
C VAL A 242 -4.15 29.53 8.80
#